data_AF-A0AAE7AGD8-F1
#
_entry.id   AF-A0AAE7AGD8-F1
#
_cell.length_a   1.000
_cell.length_b   1.000
_cell.length_c   1.000
_cell.angle_alpha   90.00
_cell.angle_beta   90.00
_cell.angle_gamma   90.00
#
_symmetry.space_group_name_H-M   'P 1'
#
loop_
_entity.id
_entity.type
_entity.pdbx_description
1 polymer ?
#
loop_
_entity_poly.entity_id
_entity_poly.type
_entity_poly.pdbx_seq_one_letter_code
_entity_poly.pdbx_strand_id
1 'polypeptide(L)'
;MKPVIPIHIGVSGHRDIPTEDLPSLKSKLYERFTRLKTLHPNSTIKLLSGLAEGADRVAAYAALEAGLELVAVLPLPVAAYLEDFVSDESKAEFQQLLAHATVLQANQQPPSVRDDGYVDLARFLVRHCQLIVALWDGVNEQPTPDGSMAILPGGTADVVRMSEQGIKVNDDVLLTAPEKTPVEHLWTRRLKHAQRGNPIVKPELVASWASTRNQAADPYPVMQEMDDFNRHAAIELTDQQLAQSKEWLLSGSVPEPLKRNCANLLDVYAAADALAIKRQKQRESSIRWITLVALISIFCQQVYSGPDMRWLWLAGHIALAIAAWGAFRFFFKGKMPREEQFIEWRVLAEGLRVQFFWGAAGLKHVASDYYRTNRLGDVDWISQSIRNLVMVTESSPQSDVFWVKQAWVADQAKYFDKAKNRDLAKINQWNNAVLVTFGCAIVMTFVTLLADLLGLDGLSLNIMVLISGMSFVVSALAKAFMSQMGFEENVSRYERAAAIFKYAEQQISRAIAQGNDSMAQELLKTLGWEALYENAAWLQMNRTNQFEVNIA
;
A
#
# COMPACT_ATOMS: atom_id res chain seq x y z
N MET A 1 16.73 14.14 0.21
CA MET A 1 16.54 13.00 -0.71
C MET A 1 15.06 12.92 -1.05
N LYS A 2 14.69 12.42 -2.23
CA LYS A 2 13.27 12.20 -2.54
C LYS A 2 12.77 10.98 -1.76
N PRO A 3 11.51 10.96 -1.33
CA PRO A 3 10.90 9.81 -0.65
C PRO A 3 10.94 8.58 -1.55
N VAL A 4 11.52 7.49 -1.05
CA VAL A 4 11.62 6.22 -1.78
C VAL A 4 11.28 5.07 -0.83
N ILE A 5 10.35 4.22 -1.28
CA ILE A 5 10.05 2.94 -0.64
C ILE A 5 11.03 1.90 -1.19
N PRO A 6 11.86 1.25 -0.36
CA PRO A 6 12.81 0.24 -0.85
C PRO A 6 12.12 -1.08 -1.14
N ILE A 7 12.65 -1.80 -2.12
CA ILE A 7 12.29 -3.19 -2.44
C ILE A 7 13.33 -4.11 -1.79
N HIS A 8 12.87 -5.13 -1.08
CA HIS A 8 13.70 -6.08 -0.37
C HIS A 8 13.62 -7.47 -1.03
N ILE A 9 14.78 -8.05 -1.30
CA ILE A 9 14.93 -9.41 -1.82
C ILE A 9 15.65 -10.23 -0.75
N GLY A 10 15.06 -11.33 -0.31
CA GLY A 10 15.67 -12.23 0.66
C GLY A 10 16.41 -13.36 -0.04
N VAL A 11 17.47 -13.88 0.57
CA VAL A 11 18.13 -15.10 0.13
C VAL A 11 18.20 -16.11 1.26
N SER A 12 18.03 -17.39 0.90
CA SER A 12 18.32 -18.52 1.77
C SER A 12 18.85 -19.67 0.94
N GLY A 13 19.82 -20.42 1.44
CA GLY A 13 20.31 -21.58 0.70
C GLY A 13 21.27 -22.47 1.46
N HIS A 14 21.81 -23.46 0.76
CA HIS A 14 22.74 -24.43 1.34
C HIS A 14 24.06 -23.78 1.75
N ARG A 15 24.59 -24.22 2.91
CA ARG A 15 25.92 -23.80 3.39
C ARG A 15 27.06 -24.54 2.72
N ASP A 16 26.84 -25.81 2.41
CA ASP A 16 27.82 -26.75 1.89
C ASP A 16 27.65 -26.97 0.38
N ILE A 17 27.83 -25.91 -0.40
CA ILE A 17 27.75 -25.93 -1.87
C ILE A 17 29.11 -26.35 -2.46
N PRO A 18 29.16 -27.24 -3.48
CA PRO A 18 30.41 -27.53 -4.19
C PRO A 18 31.05 -26.26 -4.78
N THR A 19 32.36 -26.10 -4.59
CA THR A 19 33.09 -24.89 -5.00
C THR A 19 33.01 -24.60 -6.49
N GLU A 20 32.89 -25.65 -7.31
CA GLU A 20 32.76 -25.54 -8.77
C GLU A 20 31.41 -24.97 -9.23
N ASP A 21 30.38 -25.00 -8.37
CA ASP A 21 29.05 -24.46 -8.67
C ASP A 21 28.96 -22.96 -8.36
N LEU A 22 29.83 -22.42 -7.49
CA LEU A 22 29.74 -21.04 -7.03
C LEU A 22 29.80 -20.01 -8.17
N PRO A 23 30.68 -20.12 -9.18
CA PRO A 23 30.75 -19.14 -10.27
C PRO A 23 29.47 -19.09 -11.11
N SER A 24 28.87 -20.24 -11.43
CA SER A 24 27.65 -20.30 -12.24
C SER A 24 26.43 -19.78 -11.48
N LEU A 25 26.32 -20.13 -10.19
CA LEU A 25 25.30 -19.58 -9.28
C LEU A 25 25.42 -18.06 -9.18
N LYS A 26 26.63 -17.53 -8.94
CA LYS A 26 26.88 -16.09 -8.87
C LYS A 26 26.47 -15.38 -10.15
N SER A 27 26.85 -15.93 -11.31
CA SER A 27 26.51 -15.34 -12.62
C SER A 27 24.99 -15.28 -12.83
N LYS A 28 24.24 -16.31 -12.43
CA LYS A 28 22.79 -16.36 -12.58
C LYS A 28 22.06 -15.42 -11.62
N LEU A 29 22.57 -15.27 -10.40
CA LEU A 29 22.07 -14.29 -9.44
C LEU A 29 22.33 -12.86 -9.92
N TYR A 30 23.53 -12.58 -10.44
CA TYR A 30 23.87 -11.26 -11.00
C TYR A 30 22.94 -10.88 -12.16
N GLU A 31 22.69 -11.81 -13.10
CA GLU A 31 21.74 -11.62 -14.20
C GLU A 31 20.34 -11.28 -13.68
N ARG A 32 19.86 -12.03 -12.68
CA ARG A 32 18.53 -11.83 -12.09
C ARG A 32 18.41 -10.50 -11.36
N PHE A 33 19.38 -10.15 -10.52
CA PHE A 33 19.38 -8.88 -9.78
C PHE A 33 19.49 -7.67 -10.72
N THR A 34 20.29 -7.76 -11.78
CA THR A 34 20.38 -6.73 -12.83
C THR A 34 19.04 -6.55 -13.55
N ARG A 35 18.34 -7.65 -13.87
CA ARG A 35 17.01 -7.60 -14.47
C ARG A 35 15.99 -6.96 -13.52
N LEU A 36 15.97 -7.32 -12.24
CA LEU A 36 15.06 -6.73 -11.25
C LEU A 36 15.28 -5.21 -11.11
N LYS A 37 16.53 -4.75 -11.12
CA LYS A 37 16.88 -3.32 -11.10
C LYS A 37 16.44 -2.59 -12.37
N THR A 38 16.49 -3.27 -13.51
CA THR A 38 16.01 -2.72 -14.80
C THR A 38 14.49 -2.58 -14.83
N LEU A 39 13.78 -3.51 -14.19
CA LEU A 39 12.31 -3.49 -14.10
C LEU A 39 11.80 -2.45 -13.09
N HIS A 40 12.57 -2.14 -12.04
CA HIS A 40 12.18 -1.22 -10.98
C HIS A 40 13.19 -0.07 -10.82
N PRO A 41 13.34 0.81 -11.83
CA PRO A 41 14.38 1.84 -11.86
C PRO A 41 14.14 3.01 -10.88
N ASN A 42 12.95 3.12 -10.30
CA ASN A 42 12.59 4.20 -9.37
C ASN A 42 12.73 3.78 -7.90
N SER A 43 13.14 2.55 -7.64
CA SER A 43 13.23 1.97 -6.29
C SER A 43 14.65 1.50 -5.98
N THR A 44 15.09 1.75 -4.75
CA THR A 44 16.31 1.10 -4.25
C THR A 44 16.00 -0.36 -3.94
N ILE A 45 16.79 -1.28 -4.50
CA ILE A 45 16.69 -2.71 -4.21
C ILE A 45 17.77 -3.12 -3.20
N LYS A 46 17.36 -3.83 -2.14
CA LYS A 46 18.25 -4.34 -1.10
C LYS A 46 18.18 -5.86 -1.02
N LEU A 47 19.34 -6.51 -0.90
CA LEU A 47 19.43 -7.93 -0.57
C LEU A 47 19.49 -8.09 0.96
N LEU A 48 18.54 -8.83 1.53
CA LEU A 48 18.54 -9.26 2.92
C LEU A 48 19.11 -10.68 3.01
N SER A 49 20.13 -10.88 3.82
CA SER A 49 20.83 -12.16 3.96
C SER A 49 21.31 -12.38 5.39
N GLY A 50 21.37 -13.64 5.81
CA GLY A 50 22.04 -14.05 7.05
C GLY A 50 23.58 -14.06 6.95
N LEU A 51 24.13 -13.95 5.73
CA LEU A 51 25.56 -14.06 5.43
C LEU A 51 26.21 -15.39 5.87
N ALA A 52 25.40 -16.45 5.98
CA ALA A 52 25.88 -17.80 6.19
C ALA A 52 26.81 -18.24 5.04
N GLU A 53 27.71 -19.18 5.30
CA GLU A 53 28.55 -19.78 4.25
C GLU A 53 27.72 -20.29 3.07
N GLY A 54 28.33 -20.36 1.88
CA GLY A 54 27.66 -20.89 0.69
C GLY A 54 26.71 -19.88 0.05
N ALA A 55 25.42 -20.26 -0.05
CA ALA A 55 24.43 -19.53 -0.85
C ALA A 55 24.32 -18.04 -0.53
N ASP A 56 24.22 -17.71 0.76
CA ASP A 56 24.03 -16.37 1.26
C ASP A 56 25.17 -15.43 0.83
N ARG A 57 26.43 -15.84 1.00
CA ARG A 57 27.60 -15.05 0.60
C ARG A 57 27.74 -14.91 -0.91
N VAL A 58 27.45 -15.97 -1.67
CA VAL A 58 27.48 -15.93 -3.14
C VAL A 58 26.45 -14.93 -3.67
N ALA A 59 25.25 -14.93 -3.10
CA ALA A 59 24.21 -13.96 -3.42
C ALA A 59 24.59 -12.54 -2.98
N ALA A 60 25.19 -12.37 -1.80
CA ALA A 60 25.68 -11.06 -1.34
C ALA A 60 26.69 -10.45 -2.32
N TYR A 61 27.67 -11.22 -2.79
CA TYR A 61 28.60 -10.73 -3.81
C TYR A 61 27.93 -10.41 -5.14
N ALA A 62 27.00 -11.27 -5.61
CA ALA A 62 26.26 -11.00 -6.83
C ALA A 62 25.40 -9.72 -6.73
N ALA A 63 24.78 -9.47 -5.58
CA ALA A 63 24.00 -8.28 -5.32
C ALA A 63 24.85 -7.01 -5.30
N LEU A 64 25.99 -7.03 -4.60
CA LEU A 64 26.94 -5.92 -4.58
C LEU A 64 27.47 -5.62 -6.00
N GLU A 65 27.79 -6.66 -6.78
CA GLU A 65 28.24 -6.51 -8.17
C GLU A 65 27.15 -5.92 -9.08
N ALA A 66 25.88 -6.29 -8.88
CA ALA A 66 24.72 -5.70 -9.57
C ALA A 66 24.36 -4.28 -9.06
N GLY A 67 25.04 -3.81 -8.01
CA GLY A 67 24.81 -2.51 -7.37
C GLY A 67 23.48 -2.44 -6.60
N LEU A 68 23.11 -3.53 -5.93
CA LEU A 68 22.09 -3.55 -4.87
C LEU A 68 22.74 -3.17 -3.53
N GLU A 69 21.94 -2.68 -2.60
CA GLU A 69 22.39 -2.50 -1.21
C GLU A 69 22.34 -3.85 -0.46
N LEU A 70 23.26 -4.07 0.47
CA LEU A 70 23.30 -5.27 1.30
C LEU A 70 22.79 -4.97 2.71
N VAL A 71 21.88 -5.81 3.22
CA VAL A 71 21.39 -5.78 4.59
C VAL A 71 21.67 -7.13 5.24
N ALA A 72 22.57 -7.14 6.23
CA ALA A 72 22.90 -8.33 6.99
C ALA A 72 21.90 -8.46 8.15
N VAL A 73 20.99 -9.42 8.04
CA VAL A 73 20.02 -9.74 9.09
C VAL A 73 20.58 -10.92 9.88
N LEU A 74 21.13 -10.66 11.06
CA LEU A 74 21.84 -11.67 11.82
C LEU A 74 20.90 -12.46 12.73
N PRO A 75 21.00 -13.81 12.78
CA PRO A 75 20.21 -14.64 13.69
C PRO A 75 20.70 -14.52 15.14
N LEU A 76 21.95 -14.08 15.33
CA LEU A 76 22.64 -13.98 16.60
C LEU A 76 23.52 -12.71 16.62
N PRO A 77 23.92 -12.21 17.81
CA PRO A 77 24.93 -11.17 17.91
C PRO A 77 26.23 -11.57 17.18
N VAL A 78 26.90 -10.59 16.56
CA VAL A 78 28.07 -10.82 15.68
C VAL A 78 29.11 -11.76 16.30
N ALA A 79 29.48 -11.52 17.56
CA ALA A 79 30.49 -12.32 18.26
C ALA A 79 30.07 -13.80 18.39
N ALA A 80 28.81 -14.07 18.73
CA ALA A 80 28.29 -15.42 18.84
C ALA A 80 28.16 -16.07 17.45
N TYR A 81 27.71 -15.33 16.45
CA TYR A 81 27.52 -15.87 15.10
C TYR A 81 28.85 -16.29 14.44
N LEU A 82 29.93 -15.55 14.70
CA LEU A 82 31.28 -15.91 14.23
C LEU A 82 31.77 -17.27 14.74
N GLU A 83 31.22 -17.79 15.84
CA GLU A 83 31.54 -19.12 16.37
C GLU A 83 31.02 -20.25 15.45
N ASP A 84 30.03 -19.96 14.59
CA ASP A 84 29.46 -20.93 13.64
C ASP A 84 30.33 -21.12 12.38
N PHE A 85 31.43 -20.36 12.25
CA PHE A 85 32.39 -20.43 11.16
C PHE A 85 33.72 -21.03 11.63
N VAL A 86 34.11 -22.16 11.02
CA VAL A 86 35.27 -22.93 11.47
C VAL A 86 36.59 -22.29 11.03
N SER A 87 36.69 -21.87 9.77
CA SER A 87 37.95 -21.35 9.21
C SER A 87 38.12 -19.84 9.37
N ASP A 88 39.35 -19.39 9.50
CA ASP A 88 39.65 -17.95 9.62
C ASP A 88 39.36 -17.20 8.32
N GLU A 89 39.48 -17.87 7.17
CA GLU A 89 39.08 -17.33 5.86
C GLU A 89 37.57 -17.05 5.82
N SER A 90 36.75 -17.96 6.38
CA SER A 90 35.29 -17.80 6.42
C SER A 90 34.88 -16.65 7.34
N LYS A 91 35.58 -16.47 8.48
CA LYS A 91 35.36 -15.33 9.38
C LYS A 91 35.76 -14.01 8.71
N ALA A 92 36.89 -13.98 8.01
CA ALA A 92 37.36 -12.80 7.29
C ALA A 92 36.39 -12.40 6.16
N GLU A 93 35.89 -13.38 5.39
CA GLU A 93 34.89 -13.15 4.34
C GLU A 93 33.58 -12.59 4.91
N PHE A 94 33.08 -13.15 6.02
CA PHE A 94 31.91 -12.63 6.71
C PHE A 94 32.11 -11.18 7.16
N GLN A 95 33.25 -10.87 7.79
CA GLN A 95 33.56 -9.49 8.24
C GLN A 95 33.67 -8.52 7.06
N GLN A 96 34.25 -8.95 5.94
CA GLN A 96 34.34 -8.15 4.72
C GLN A 96 32.95 -7.81 4.18
N LEU A 97 32.05 -8.79 4.08
CA LEU A 97 30.67 -8.56 3.64
C LEU A 97 29.90 -7.67 4.63
N LEU A 98 30.07 -7.93 5.94
CA LEU A 98 29.44 -7.15 7.00
C LEU A 98 29.82 -5.66 6.93
N ALA A 99 31.07 -5.35 6.57
CA ALA A 99 31.55 -3.98 6.41
C ALA A 99 30.86 -3.21 5.25
N HIS A 100 30.27 -3.93 4.30
CA HIS A 100 29.50 -3.35 3.18
C HIS A 100 27.98 -3.40 3.41
N ALA A 101 27.53 -3.90 4.57
CA ALA A 101 26.13 -4.12 4.87
C ALA A 101 25.59 -3.16 5.93
N THR A 102 24.32 -2.81 5.82
CA THR A 102 23.56 -2.35 6.99
C THR A 102 23.26 -3.56 7.87
N VAL A 103 23.62 -3.51 9.15
CA VAL A 103 23.48 -4.65 10.06
C VAL A 103 22.22 -4.52 10.90
N LEU A 104 21.40 -5.56 10.89
CA LEU A 104 20.19 -5.69 11.71
C LEU A 104 20.20 -7.02 12.45
N GLN A 105 19.49 -7.08 13.57
CA GLN A 105 19.23 -8.32 14.28
C GLN A 105 17.83 -8.83 13.89
N ALA A 106 17.71 -10.13 13.63
CA ALA A 106 16.41 -10.74 13.32
C ALA A 106 15.39 -10.56 14.45
N ASN A 107 15.88 -10.47 15.69
CA ASN A 107 15.09 -10.21 16.89
C ASN A 107 15.80 -9.15 17.77
N GLN A 108 15.03 -8.32 18.48
CA GLN A 108 15.59 -7.29 19.38
C GLN A 108 16.30 -7.90 20.58
N GLN A 109 15.84 -9.07 21.04
CA GLN A 109 16.45 -9.80 22.14
C GLN A 109 17.14 -11.06 21.60
N PRO A 110 18.36 -11.38 22.07
CA PRO A 110 18.99 -12.65 21.72
C PRO A 110 18.10 -13.82 22.15
N PRO A 111 17.96 -14.85 21.33
CA PRO A 111 17.11 -15.99 21.66
C PRO A 111 17.72 -16.77 22.83
N SER A 112 16.87 -17.31 23.71
CA SER A 112 17.30 -18.18 24.82
C SER A 112 17.85 -19.51 24.32
N VAL A 113 17.33 -20.00 23.20
CA VAL A 113 17.82 -21.18 22.49
C VAL A 113 18.46 -20.72 21.19
N ARG A 114 19.73 -21.05 20.99
CA ARG A 114 20.52 -20.58 19.83
C ARG A 114 19.83 -20.86 18.49
N ASP A 115 19.25 -22.06 18.35
CA ASP A 115 18.60 -22.51 17.12
C ASP A 115 17.33 -21.68 16.78
N ASP A 116 16.66 -21.10 17.77
CA ASP A 116 15.48 -20.24 17.54
C ASP A 116 15.87 -18.96 16.79
N GLY A 117 17.11 -18.49 16.91
CA GLY A 117 17.60 -17.33 16.16
C GLY A 117 17.57 -17.52 14.64
N TYR A 118 17.78 -18.76 14.18
CA TYR A 118 17.68 -19.11 12.77
C TYR A 118 16.23 -19.16 12.28
N VAL A 119 15.30 -19.61 13.15
CA VAL A 119 13.86 -19.55 12.87
C VAL A 119 13.39 -18.10 12.80
N ASP A 120 13.88 -17.25 13.69
CA ASP A 120 13.59 -15.82 13.69
C ASP A 120 14.12 -15.13 12.42
N LEU A 121 15.34 -15.47 11.98
CA LEU A 121 15.88 -15.02 10.70
C LEU A 121 14.99 -15.45 9.52
N ALA A 122 14.62 -16.73 9.45
CA ALA A 122 13.76 -17.25 8.39
C ALA A 122 12.41 -16.50 8.35
N ARG A 123 11.77 -16.33 9.51
CA ARG A 123 10.51 -15.58 9.63
C ARG A 123 10.69 -14.11 9.25
N PHE A 124 11.80 -13.48 9.64
CA PHE A 124 12.11 -12.10 9.29
C PHE A 124 12.24 -11.91 7.78
N LEU A 125 12.99 -12.78 7.09
CA LEU A 125 13.15 -12.72 5.63
C LEU A 125 11.80 -12.82 4.93
N VAL A 126 11.00 -13.84 5.26
CA VAL A 126 9.67 -14.05 4.63
C VAL A 126 8.76 -12.84 4.86
N ARG A 127 8.81 -12.24 6.05
CA ARG A 127 7.96 -11.10 6.43
C ARG A 127 8.32 -9.78 5.74
N HIS A 128 9.61 -9.55 5.49
CA HIS A 128 10.14 -8.24 5.06
C HIS A 128 10.57 -8.19 3.60
N CYS A 129 10.60 -9.32 2.89
CA CYS A 129 10.99 -9.37 1.49
C CYS A 129 9.79 -9.47 0.55
N GLN A 130 9.91 -8.83 -0.62
CA GLN A 130 8.93 -8.94 -1.71
C GLN A 130 9.19 -10.18 -2.57
N LEU A 131 10.39 -10.76 -2.47
CA LEU A 131 10.81 -12.00 -3.15
C LEU A 131 11.87 -12.70 -2.30
N ILE A 132 11.76 -14.02 -2.20
CA ILE A 132 12.82 -14.89 -1.69
C ILE A 132 13.49 -15.62 -2.85
N VAL A 133 14.82 -15.61 -2.88
CA VAL A 133 15.62 -16.44 -3.79
C VAL A 133 16.20 -17.61 -2.98
N ALA A 134 15.71 -18.82 -3.27
CA ALA A 134 16.12 -20.04 -2.60
C ALA A 134 17.17 -20.80 -3.43
N LEU A 135 18.40 -20.91 -2.92
CA LEU A 135 19.45 -21.76 -3.49
C LEU A 135 19.36 -23.14 -2.86
N TRP A 136 18.58 -24.02 -3.48
CA TRP A 136 18.09 -25.23 -2.85
C TRP A 136 18.10 -26.42 -3.80
N ASP A 137 18.08 -27.63 -3.24
CA ASP A 137 18.11 -28.89 -3.98
C ASP A 137 16.75 -29.59 -4.04
N GLY A 138 15.69 -28.93 -3.55
CA GLY A 138 14.33 -29.49 -3.53
C GLY A 138 14.05 -30.47 -2.39
N VAL A 139 15.00 -30.68 -1.47
CA VAL A 139 14.83 -31.61 -0.34
C VAL A 139 14.15 -30.92 0.83
N ASN A 140 12.90 -31.32 1.10
CA ASN A 140 12.09 -30.78 2.19
C ASN A 140 12.49 -31.30 3.56
N GLU A 141 12.73 -32.61 3.66
CA GLU A 141 12.93 -33.28 4.94
C GLU A 141 14.36 -33.80 5.08
N GLN A 142 14.90 -33.71 6.30
CA GLN A 142 16.20 -34.29 6.64
C GLN A 142 16.02 -35.31 7.77
N PRO A 143 16.86 -36.37 7.81
CA PRO A 143 16.84 -37.33 8.90
C PRO A 143 17.18 -36.63 10.22
N THR A 144 16.34 -36.84 11.23
CA THR A 144 16.57 -36.43 12.62
C THR A 144 17.33 -37.51 13.39
N PRO A 145 17.88 -37.21 14.59
CA PRO A 145 18.64 -38.17 15.39
C PRO A 145 17.86 -39.45 15.77
N ASP A 146 16.53 -39.38 15.80
CA ASP A 146 15.63 -40.50 16.07
C ASP A 146 15.28 -41.32 14.81
N GLY A 147 15.84 -40.97 13.66
CA GLY A 147 15.60 -41.65 12.38
C GLY A 147 14.32 -41.23 11.66
N SER A 148 13.54 -40.29 12.20
CA SER A 148 12.40 -39.71 11.48
C SER A 148 12.88 -38.66 10.44
N MET A 149 11.96 -38.19 9.59
CA MET A 149 12.24 -37.21 8.55
C MET A 149 11.46 -35.94 8.88
N ALA A 150 12.16 -34.81 9.05
CA ALA A 150 11.53 -33.54 9.40
C ALA A 150 12.17 -32.37 8.66
N ILE A 151 11.39 -31.30 8.48
CA ILE A 151 11.91 -30.01 8.00
C ILE A 151 12.75 -29.41 9.13
N LEU A 152 14.00 -29.04 8.82
CA LEU A 152 14.88 -28.36 9.77
C LEU A 152 14.35 -26.94 10.02
N PRO A 153 13.94 -26.59 11.26
CA PRO A 153 13.47 -25.24 11.57
C PRO A 153 14.52 -24.19 11.20
N GLY A 154 14.10 -23.12 10.52
CA GLY A 154 15.00 -22.05 10.08
C GLY A 154 15.93 -22.40 8.90
N GLY A 155 15.88 -23.64 8.40
CA GLY A 155 16.61 -24.04 7.19
C GLY A 155 15.93 -23.58 5.90
N THR A 156 16.61 -23.70 4.75
CA THR A 156 16.08 -23.26 3.45
C THR A 156 14.74 -23.89 3.07
N ALA A 157 14.55 -25.19 3.35
CA ALA A 157 13.27 -25.85 3.12
C ALA A 157 12.13 -25.24 3.95
N ASP A 158 12.44 -24.79 5.17
CA ASP A 158 11.49 -24.11 6.04
C ASP A 158 11.15 -22.71 5.52
N VAL A 159 12.15 -21.95 5.04
CA VAL A 159 11.95 -20.65 4.38
C VAL A 159 11.05 -20.79 3.15
N VAL A 160 11.28 -21.79 2.30
CA VAL A 160 10.43 -22.08 1.13
C VAL A 160 9.02 -22.42 1.58
N ARG A 161 8.86 -23.31 2.58
CA ARG A 161 7.56 -23.66 3.16
C ARG A 161 6.82 -22.42 3.67
N MET A 162 7.48 -21.59 4.49
CA MET A 162 6.90 -20.36 5.05
C MET A 162 6.49 -19.37 3.94
N SER A 163 7.27 -19.28 2.86
CA SER A 163 6.96 -18.42 1.71
C SER A 163 5.69 -18.89 0.98
N GLU A 164 5.54 -20.20 0.74
CA GLU A 164 4.42 -20.79 -0.01
C GLU A 164 3.13 -20.93 0.81
N GLN A 165 3.26 -21.33 2.07
CA GLN A 165 2.13 -21.53 2.99
C GLN A 165 1.70 -20.22 3.67
N GLY A 166 2.64 -19.28 3.76
CA GLY A 166 2.50 -18.00 4.42
C GLY A 166 2.77 -18.07 5.93
N ILE A 167 3.04 -16.90 6.51
CA ILE A 167 3.27 -16.74 7.95
C ILE A 167 2.13 -15.94 8.59
N LYS A 168 1.81 -16.27 9.84
CA LYS A 168 0.99 -15.40 10.68
C LYS A 168 1.86 -14.28 11.23
N VAL A 169 1.43 -13.06 10.96
CA VAL A 169 2.14 -11.83 11.30
C VAL A 169 1.79 -11.33 12.71
N ASN A 170 0.56 -11.60 13.16
CA ASN A 170 0.02 -11.16 14.43
C ASN A 170 -0.85 -12.26 15.04
N ASP A 171 -0.40 -12.85 16.15
CA ASP A 171 -1.11 -13.96 16.81
C ASP A 171 -2.40 -13.49 17.49
N ASP A 172 -2.54 -12.20 17.82
CA ASP A 172 -3.76 -11.64 18.40
C ASP A 172 -4.91 -11.58 17.37
N VAL A 173 -4.59 -11.60 16.07
CA VAL A 173 -5.58 -11.53 14.99
C VAL A 173 -5.79 -12.93 14.39
N LEU A 174 -6.50 -13.76 15.15
CA LEU A 174 -6.68 -15.20 14.88
C LEU A 174 -7.30 -15.53 13.50
N LEU A 175 -8.07 -14.61 12.92
CA LEU A 175 -8.83 -14.78 11.68
C LEU A 175 -8.17 -14.15 10.43
N THR A 176 -6.90 -13.75 10.51
CA THR A 176 -6.16 -13.25 9.34
C THR A 176 -5.54 -14.40 8.56
N ALA A 177 -5.65 -14.35 7.23
CA ALA A 177 -5.00 -15.32 6.36
C ALA A 177 -3.46 -15.17 6.42
N PRO A 178 -2.69 -16.26 6.37
CA PRO A 178 -1.23 -16.17 6.37
C PRO A 178 -0.73 -15.40 5.16
N GLU A 179 0.24 -14.52 5.38
CA GLU A 179 0.84 -13.71 4.33
C GLU A 179 1.93 -14.50 3.61
N LYS A 180 1.84 -14.54 2.28
CA LYS A 180 2.75 -15.30 1.42
C LYS A 180 3.77 -14.39 0.78
N THR A 181 4.92 -14.96 0.47
CA THR A 181 6.00 -14.25 -0.22
C THR A 181 6.41 -15.06 -1.44
N PRO A 182 6.47 -14.45 -2.64
CA PRO A 182 6.97 -15.14 -3.82
C PRO A 182 8.36 -15.73 -3.56
N VAL A 183 8.58 -16.97 -4.03
CA VAL A 183 9.87 -17.64 -3.92
C VAL A 183 10.33 -18.15 -5.29
N GLU A 184 11.53 -17.75 -5.68
CA GLU A 184 12.25 -18.27 -6.84
C GLU A 184 13.25 -19.33 -6.38
N HIS A 185 13.23 -20.49 -7.02
CA HIS A 185 14.11 -21.60 -6.68
C HIS A 185 15.20 -21.73 -7.73
N LEU A 186 16.44 -21.50 -7.31
CA LEU A 186 17.65 -21.74 -8.10
C LEU A 186 18.24 -23.10 -7.71
N TRP A 187 18.25 -24.04 -8.65
CA TRP A 187 18.76 -25.38 -8.42
C TRP A 187 20.23 -25.37 -7.99
N THR A 188 20.49 -25.89 -6.80
CA THR A 188 21.80 -25.84 -6.15
C THR A 188 22.12 -27.19 -5.55
N ARG A 189 23.32 -27.73 -5.76
CA ARG A 189 23.75 -28.99 -5.14
C ARG A 189 24.16 -28.77 -3.68
N ARG A 190 24.08 -29.84 -2.90
CA ARG A 190 24.52 -29.90 -1.52
C ARG A 190 25.50 -31.06 -1.31
N LEU A 191 26.68 -30.78 -0.76
CA LEU A 191 27.72 -31.78 -0.52
C LEU A 191 27.24 -32.93 0.39
N LYS A 192 26.53 -32.62 1.48
CA LYS A 192 25.94 -33.62 2.39
C LYS A 192 24.95 -34.56 1.71
N HIS A 193 24.26 -34.13 0.66
CA HIS A 193 23.31 -34.98 -0.06
C HIS A 193 23.99 -35.76 -1.20
N ALA A 194 25.04 -35.21 -1.81
CA ALA A 194 25.87 -35.93 -2.78
C ALA A 194 26.51 -37.19 -2.16
N GLN A 195 26.85 -37.14 -0.87
CA GLN A 195 27.40 -38.28 -0.12
C GLN A 195 26.39 -39.42 0.15
N ARG A 196 25.08 -39.18 -0.05
CA ARG A 196 24.02 -40.19 0.15
C ARG A 196 23.70 -41.01 -1.11
N GLY A 197 24.52 -40.92 -2.15
CA GLY A 197 24.50 -41.82 -3.30
C GLY A 197 23.53 -41.46 -4.43
N ASN A 198 22.88 -40.29 -4.38
CA ASN A 198 22.09 -39.80 -5.51
C ASN A 198 22.07 -38.26 -5.50
N PRO A 199 22.77 -37.55 -6.41
CA PRO A 199 22.64 -36.10 -6.51
C PRO A 199 21.22 -35.78 -6.99
N ILE A 200 20.40 -35.27 -6.06
CA ILE A 200 18.98 -34.92 -6.29
C ILE A 200 18.88 -33.86 -7.40
N VAL A 201 19.87 -32.96 -7.44
CA VAL A 201 20.09 -32.02 -8.53
C VAL A 201 21.21 -32.54 -9.44
N LYS A 202 20.86 -32.81 -10.70
CA LYS A 202 21.84 -33.17 -11.73
C LYS A 202 22.75 -31.97 -12.06
N PRO A 203 24.04 -32.18 -12.42
CA PRO A 203 24.95 -31.08 -12.77
C PRO A 203 24.41 -30.14 -13.85
N GLU A 204 23.69 -30.68 -14.84
CA GLU A 204 23.05 -29.91 -15.92
C GLU A 204 21.93 -28.95 -15.47
N LEU A 205 21.36 -29.18 -14.29
CA LEU A 205 20.31 -28.33 -13.71
C LEU A 205 20.88 -27.26 -12.79
N VAL A 206 22.16 -27.34 -12.38
CA VAL A 206 22.76 -26.35 -11.48
C VAL A 206 22.68 -24.96 -12.07
N ALA A 207 22.29 -23.99 -11.24
CA ALA A 207 22.10 -22.60 -11.64
C ALA A 207 21.02 -22.41 -12.73
N SER A 208 20.06 -23.35 -12.83
CA SER A 208 18.82 -23.15 -13.58
C SER A 208 17.66 -22.83 -12.63
N TRP A 209 16.76 -21.94 -13.06
CA TRP A 209 15.55 -21.60 -12.30
C TRP A 209 14.53 -22.72 -12.43
N ALA A 210 14.04 -23.23 -11.31
CA ALA A 210 13.02 -24.27 -11.30
C ALA A 210 11.70 -23.73 -11.85
N SER A 211 11.00 -24.50 -12.68
CA SER A 211 9.63 -24.20 -13.10
C SER A 211 8.66 -24.62 -11.99
N THR A 212 8.37 -23.74 -11.03
CA THR A 212 7.37 -24.03 -10.00
C THR A 212 5.95 -23.78 -10.55
N ARG A 213 4.97 -24.62 -10.17
CA ARG A 213 3.58 -24.57 -10.69
C ARG A 213 2.84 -23.25 -10.39
N ASN A 214 3.35 -22.41 -9.49
CA ASN A 214 2.72 -21.18 -9.00
C ASN A 214 3.66 -19.95 -9.08
N GLN A 215 4.49 -19.82 -10.12
CA GLN A 215 5.24 -18.57 -10.30
C GLN A 215 4.28 -17.43 -10.64
N ALA A 216 4.20 -16.43 -9.74
CA ALA A 216 3.72 -15.12 -10.13
C ALA A 216 4.58 -14.62 -11.30
N ALA A 217 3.94 -14.18 -12.39
CA ALA A 217 4.65 -13.75 -13.58
C ALA A 217 5.43 -12.46 -13.29
N ASP A 218 6.73 -12.45 -13.60
CA ASP A 218 7.57 -11.24 -13.63
C ASP A 218 6.96 -10.22 -14.63
N PRO A 219 6.69 -8.95 -14.23
CA PRO A 219 7.02 -8.32 -12.96
C PRO A 219 6.07 -8.66 -11.79
N TYR A 220 6.63 -8.81 -10.59
CA TYR A 220 5.87 -9.03 -9.36
C TYR A 220 4.98 -7.81 -9.04
N PRO A 221 3.65 -7.98 -8.85
CA PRO A 221 2.72 -6.86 -8.66
C PRO A 221 3.13 -5.88 -7.56
N VAL A 222 3.47 -6.41 -6.37
CA VAL A 222 3.86 -5.57 -5.22
C VAL A 222 5.09 -4.71 -5.50
N MET A 223 6.11 -5.27 -6.17
CA MET A 223 7.31 -4.52 -6.52
C MET A 223 7.01 -3.43 -7.56
N GLN A 224 6.13 -3.75 -8.52
CA GLN A 224 5.70 -2.81 -9.54
C GLN A 224 4.90 -1.65 -8.93
N GLU A 225 4.02 -1.93 -7.98
CA GLU A 225 3.23 -0.91 -7.26
C GLU A 225 4.12 0.03 -6.42
N MET A 226 5.13 -0.52 -5.73
CA MET A 226 6.14 0.28 -5.02
C MET A 226 6.93 1.17 -5.99
N ASP A 227 7.36 0.64 -7.13
CA ASP A 227 8.12 1.41 -8.12
C ASP A 227 7.28 2.50 -8.80
N ASP A 228 6.03 2.19 -9.12
CA ASP A 228 5.08 3.15 -9.68
C ASP A 228 4.79 4.28 -8.69
N PHE A 229 4.62 3.98 -7.40
CA PHE A 229 4.51 4.99 -6.35
C PHE A 229 5.76 5.88 -6.31
N ASN A 230 6.95 5.29 -6.25
CA ASN A 230 8.22 6.03 -6.20
C ASN A 230 8.40 6.94 -7.42
N ARG A 231 8.06 6.45 -8.62
CA ARG A 231 8.06 7.24 -9.87
C ARG A 231 7.14 8.45 -9.77
N HIS A 232 5.90 8.25 -9.32
CA HIS A 232 4.93 9.32 -9.16
C HIS A 232 5.41 10.35 -8.11
N ALA A 233 5.88 9.89 -6.95
CA ALA A 233 6.45 10.76 -5.92
C ALA A 233 7.62 11.60 -6.46
N ALA A 234 8.46 11.00 -7.32
CA ALA A 234 9.62 11.68 -7.87
C ALA A 234 9.30 12.72 -8.96
N ILE A 235 8.30 12.46 -9.81
CA ILE A 235 8.02 13.28 -11.01
C ILE A 235 6.91 14.31 -10.75
N GLU A 236 5.96 14.01 -9.87
CA GLU A 236 4.70 14.75 -9.80
C GLU A 236 4.57 15.76 -8.66
N LEU A 237 5.48 15.71 -7.69
CA LEU A 237 5.43 16.50 -6.46
C LEU A 237 6.48 17.61 -6.45
N THR A 238 6.12 18.74 -5.87
CA THR A 238 7.05 19.82 -5.55
C THR A 238 7.47 19.76 -4.09
N ASP A 239 8.64 20.35 -3.77
CA ASP A 239 9.12 20.43 -2.39
C ASP A 239 8.14 21.18 -1.47
N GLN A 240 7.40 22.16 -2.01
CA GLN A 240 6.36 22.88 -1.29
C GLN A 240 5.20 21.97 -0.89
N GLN A 241 4.76 21.07 -1.79
CA GLN A 241 3.69 20.12 -1.48
C GLN A 241 4.13 19.14 -0.39
N LEU A 242 5.35 18.63 -0.48
CA LEU A 242 5.93 17.74 0.54
C LEU A 242 6.04 18.46 1.90
N ALA A 243 6.53 19.69 1.92
CA ALA A 243 6.64 20.49 3.15
C ALA A 243 5.27 20.74 3.79
N GLN A 244 4.26 21.08 2.99
CA GLN A 244 2.89 21.30 3.45
C GLN A 244 2.29 20.03 4.08
N SER A 245 2.42 18.86 3.43
CA SER A 245 1.91 17.61 3.99
C SER A 245 2.61 17.23 5.31
N LYS A 246 3.92 17.48 5.44
CA LYS A 246 4.62 17.31 6.72
C LYS A 246 4.09 18.26 7.80
N GLU A 247 3.91 19.53 7.46
CA GLU A 247 3.41 20.52 8.41
C GLU A 247 2.02 20.14 8.96
N TRP A 248 1.12 19.66 8.10
CA TRP A 248 -0.19 19.17 8.52
C TRP A 248 -0.14 17.97 9.46
N LEU A 249 0.81 17.07 9.31
CA LEU A 249 0.97 15.95 10.23
C LEU A 249 1.52 16.38 11.59
N LEU A 250 2.49 17.30 11.57
CA LEU A 250 3.28 17.63 12.76
C LEU A 250 2.60 18.64 13.68
N SER A 251 1.60 19.40 13.17
CA SER A 251 0.83 20.39 13.94
C SER A 251 1.69 21.40 14.74
N GLY A 252 2.92 21.67 14.29
CA GLY A 252 3.88 22.55 14.96
C GLY A 252 5.23 21.90 15.28
N SER A 253 5.80 22.20 16.46
CA SER A 253 7.13 21.75 16.86
C SER A 253 7.15 20.26 17.24
N VAL A 254 8.01 19.51 16.58
CA VAL A 254 8.29 18.09 16.84
C VAL A 254 9.54 17.97 17.71
N PRO A 255 9.63 16.98 18.61
CA PRO A 255 10.91 16.61 19.20
C PRO A 255 11.94 16.28 18.09
N GLU A 256 13.05 17.02 18.02
CA GLU A 256 14.10 16.82 17.00
C GLU A 256 14.62 15.36 16.89
N PRO A 257 14.77 14.58 17.98
CA PRO A 257 15.11 13.16 17.89
C PRO A 257 14.10 12.35 17.07
N LEU A 258 12.79 12.57 17.28
CA LEU A 258 11.73 11.88 16.57
C LEU A 258 11.74 12.24 15.08
N LYS A 259 11.97 13.51 14.76
CA LYS A 259 12.06 14.01 13.38
C LYS A 259 13.23 13.38 12.63
N ARG A 260 14.39 13.20 13.29
CA ARG A 260 15.56 12.53 12.69
C ARG A 260 15.31 11.04 12.49
N ASN A 261 14.80 10.35 13.50
CA ASN A 261 14.63 8.89 13.46
C ASN A 261 13.55 8.45 12.47
N CYS A 262 12.48 9.23 12.34
CA CYS A 262 11.37 8.94 11.44
C CYS A 262 11.47 9.70 10.10
N ALA A 263 12.63 10.25 9.73
CA ALA A 263 12.78 11.12 8.56
C ALA A 263 12.28 10.46 7.26
N ASN A 264 12.73 9.23 6.99
CA ASN A 264 12.32 8.49 5.79
C ASN A 264 10.83 8.16 5.80
N LEU A 265 10.28 7.78 6.96
CA LEU A 265 8.85 7.51 7.12
C LEU A 265 8.02 8.77 6.87
N LEU A 266 8.45 9.92 7.42
CA LEU A 266 7.81 11.23 7.22
C LEU A 266 7.88 11.69 5.76
N ASP A 267 9.00 11.44 5.07
CA ASP A 267 9.16 11.76 3.66
C ASP A 267 8.15 10.98 2.81
N VAL A 268 8.03 9.66 3.03
CA VAL A 268 7.09 8.82 2.27
C VAL A 268 5.65 9.15 2.64
N TYR A 269 5.35 9.41 3.92
CA TYR A 269 4.04 9.89 4.34
C TYR A 269 3.64 11.15 3.57
N ALA A 270 4.53 12.14 3.53
CA ALA A 270 4.25 13.40 2.85
C ALA A 270 4.03 13.21 1.35
N ALA A 271 4.76 12.28 0.73
CA ALA A 271 4.55 11.92 -0.67
C ALA A 271 3.18 11.29 -0.90
N ALA A 272 2.82 10.31 -0.08
CA ALA A 272 1.54 9.60 -0.18
C ALA A 272 0.36 10.56 0.03
N ASP A 273 0.42 11.42 1.04
CA ASP A 273 -0.60 12.43 1.33
C ASP A 273 -0.74 13.45 0.19
N ALA A 274 0.38 14.02 -0.27
CA ALA A 274 0.36 15.02 -1.35
C ALA A 274 -0.15 14.43 -2.68
N LEU A 275 0.25 13.21 -3.02
CA LEU A 275 -0.23 12.49 -4.20
C LEU A 275 -1.72 12.16 -4.10
N ALA A 276 -2.19 11.69 -2.93
CA ALA A 276 -3.60 11.43 -2.68
C ALA A 276 -4.44 12.71 -2.86
N ILE A 277 -4.01 13.84 -2.29
CA ILE A 277 -4.69 15.13 -2.44
C ILE A 277 -4.72 15.58 -3.90
N LYS A 278 -3.62 15.41 -4.64
CA LYS A 278 -3.55 15.75 -6.07
C LYS A 278 -4.54 14.92 -6.87
N ARG A 279 -4.61 13.60 -6.65
CA ARG A 279 -5.56 12.71 -7.33
C ARG A 279 -7.00 12.95 -6.92
N GLN A 280 -7.26 13.28 -5.65
CA GLN A 280 -8.58 13.69 -5.18
C GLN A 280 -9.08 14.92 -5.96
N LYS A 281 -8.27 15.98 -6.06
CA LYS A 281 -8.63 17.19 -6.82
C LYS A 281 -8.85 16.88 -8.31
N GLN A 282 -8.02 16.01 -8.87
CA GLN A 282 -8.19 15.55 -10.25
C GLN A 282 -9.50 14.81 -10.45
N ARG A 283 -9.85 13.87 -9.57
CA ARG A 283 -11.12 13.13 -9.57
C ARG A 283 -12.31 14.08 -9.54
N GLU A 284 -12.33 15.02 -8.57
CA GLU A 284 -13.41 15.99 -8.46
C GLU A 284 -13.55 16.86 -9.71
N SER A 285 -12.43 17.32 -10.27
CA SER A 285 -12.42 18.12 -11.50
C SER A 285 -12.92 17.31 -12.70
N SER A 286 -12.48 16.06 -12.84
CA SER A 286 -12.91 15.18 -13.95
C SER A 286 -14.40 14.89 -13.90
N ILE A 287 -14.96 14.58 -12.72
CA ILE A 287 -16.40 14.36 -12.57
C ILE A 287 -17.16 15.63 -12.98
N ARG A 288 -16.74 16.82 -12.50
CA ARG A 288 -17.40 18.09 -12.87
C ARG A 288 -17.39 18.32 -14.38
N TRP A 289 -16.25 18.12 -15.04
CA TRP A 289 -16.15 18.30 -16.49
C TRP A 289 -16.98 17.28 -17.28
N ILE A 290 -16.97 16.01 -16.89
CA ILE A 290 -17.78 14.98 -17.55
C ILE A 290 -19.27 15.30 -17.39
N THR A 291 -19.72 15.67 -16.19
CA THR A 291 -21.12 16.08 -15.96
C THR A 291 -21.48 17.31 -16.78
N LEU A 292 -20.59 18.30 -16.92
CA LEU A 292 -20.82 19.48 -17.73
C LEU A 292 -20.92 19.14 -19.23
N VAL A 293 -20.01 18.32 -19.76
CA VAL A 293 -20.05 17.89 -21.16
C VAL A 293 -21.31 17.06 -21.44
N ALA A 294 -21.70 16.19 -20.51
CA ALA A 294 -22.95 15.43 -20.61
C ALA A 294 -24.18 16.35 -20.61
N LEU A 295 -24.21 17.38 -19.76
CA LEU A 295 -25.28 18.37 -19.74
C LEU A 295 -25.40 19.12 -21.09
N ILE A 296 -24.28 19.57 -21.66
CA ILE A 296 -24.26 20.25 -22.96
C ILE A 296 -24.68 19.29 -24.08
N SER A 297 -24.22 18.04 -24.02
CA SER A 297 -24.63 16.99 -24.97
C SER A 297 -26.15 16.78 -24.94
N ILE A 298 -26.77 16.68 -23.76
CA ILE A 298 -28.22 16.52 -23.61
C ILE A 298 -28.94 17.79 -24.08
N PHE A 299 -28.41 18.97 -23.78
CA PHE A 299 -28.96 20.23 -24.29
C PHE A 299 -29.03 20.24 -25.83
N CYS A 300 -27.95 19.83 -26.52
CA CYS A 300 -27.96 19.72 -27.98
C CYS A 300 -29.05 18.76 -28.49
N GLN A 301 -29.26 17.63 -27.81
CA GLN A 301 -30.32 16.68 -28.17
C GLN A 301 -31.72 17.28 -27.96
N GLN A 302 -31.94 18.01 -26.85
CA GLN A 302 -33.22 18.66 -26.57
C GLN A 302 -33.53 19.79 -27.57
N VAL A 303 -32.51 20.54 -28.00
CA VAL A 303 -32.67 21.56 -29.06
C VAL A 303 -33.06 20.92 -30.39
N TYR A 304 -32.39 19.82 -30.78
CA TYR A 304 -32.71 19.06 -31.99
C TYR A 304 -34.14 18.51 -31.99
N SER A 305 -34.61 18.01 -30.84
CA SER A 305 -35.94 17.42 -30.68
C SER A 305 -37.06 18.44 -30.48
N GLY A 306 -36.76 19.73 -30.35
CA GLY A 306 -37.75 20.77 -30.07
C GLY A 306 -37.61 21.99 -31.00
N PRO A 307 -36.98 23.08 -30.56
CA PRO A 307 -37.04 24.36 -31.26
C PRO A 307 -36.30 24.40 -32.61
N ASP A 308 -35.32 23.53 -32.84
CA ASP A 308 -34.45 23.62 -34.02
C ASP A 308 -33.85 22.27 -34.46
N MET A 309 -34.51 21.63 -35.43
CA MET A 309 -34.18 20.29 -35.94
C MET A 309 -33.05 20.29 -36.99
N ARG A 310 -31.98 21.06 -36.77
CA ARG A 310 -30.79 21.04 -37.64
C ARG A 310 -29.85 19.90 -37.26
N TRP A 311 -29.32 19.19 -38.27
CA TRP A 311 -28.40 18.05 -38.07
C TRP A 311 -27.15 18.40 -37.24
N LEU A 312 -26.73 19.68 -37.24
CA LEU A 312 -25.61 20.18 -36.44
C LEU A 312 -25.80 19.93 -34.94
N TRP A 313 -27.03 20.05 -34.42
CA TRP A 313 -27.33 19.79 -33.01
C TRP A 313 -27.21 18.31 -32.68
N LEU A 314 -27.72 17.43 -33.56
CA LEU A 314 -27.57 15.99 -33.40
C LEU A 314 -26.11 15.55 -33.49
N ALA A 315 -25.36 16.09 -34.45
CA ALA A 315 -23.92 15.85 -34.58
C ALA A 315 -23.16 16.35 -33.33
N GLY A 316 -23.52 17.52 -32.80
CA GLY A 316 -22.96 18.07 -31.56
C GLY A 316 -23.23 17.16 -30.34
N HIS A 317 -24.47 16.68 -30.20
CA HIS A 317 -24.82 15.70 -29.15
C HIS A 317 -23.94 14.45 -29.21
N ILE A 318 -23.84 13.83 -30.39
CA ILE A 318 -23.06 12.61 -30.62
C ILE A 318 -21.57 12.86 -30.31
N ALA A 319 -21.00 13.95 -30.83
CA ALA A 319 -19.60 14.29 -30.60
C ALA A 319 -19.28 14.51 -29.12
N LEU A 320 -20.13 15.25 -28.40
CA LEU A 320 -19.96 15.50 -26.96
C LEU A 320 -20.20 14.24 -26.12
N ALA A 321 -21.14 13.37 -26.50
CA ALA A 321 -21.37 12.10 -25.82
C ALA A 321 -20.15 11.16 -25.95
N ILE A 322 -19.57 11.07 -27.15
CA ILE A 322 -18.32 10.33 -27.39
C ILE A 322 -17.17 10.94 -26.58
N ALA A 323 -17.06 12.27 -26.53
CA ALA A 323 -16.04 12.96 -25.74
C ALA A 323 -16.20 12.69 -24.23
N ALA A 324 -17.41 12.75 -23.69
CA ALA A 324 -17.69 12.42 -22.29
C ALA A 324 -17.36 10.97 -21.96
N TRP A 325 -17.75 10.03 -22.83
CA TRP A 325 -17.42 8.61 -22.68
C TRP A 325 -15.93 8.34 -22.76
N GLY A 326 -15.23 8.94 -23.72
CA GLY A 326 -13.78 8.84 -23.87
C GLY A 326 -13.03 9.41 -22.67
N ALA A 327 -13.46 10.57 -22.16
CA ALA A 327 -12.93 11.16 -20.94
C ALA A 327 -13.17 10.23 -19.74
N PHE A 328 -14.40 9.76 -19.53
CA PHE A 328 -14.70 8.82 -18.45
C PHE A 328 -13.79 7.59 -18.51
N ARG A 329 -13.64 6.99 -19.70
CA ARG A 329 -12.75 5.84 -19.88
C ARG A 329 -11.30 6.18 -19.55
N PHE A 330 -10.78 7.31 -20.03
CA PHE A 330 -9.39 7.74 -19.78
C PHE A 330 -9.09 8.01 -18.30
N PHE A 331 -10.02 8.58 -17.54
CA PHE A 331 -9.82 8.93 -16.13
C PHE A 331 -10.10 7.76 -15.18
N PHE A 332 -11.09 6.92 -15.50
CA PHE A 332 -11.64 5.91 -14.58
C PHE A 332 -11.47 4.46 -15.03
N LYS A 333 -11.03 4.18 -16.27
CA LYS A 333 -10.77 2.80 -16.75
C LYS A 333 -9.36 2.66 -17.35
N GLY A 334 -8.62 1.64 -16.95
CA GLY A 334 -7.26 1.40 -17.45
C GLY A 334 -6.49 0.41 -16.58
N LYS A 335 -5.18 0.23 -16.86
CA LYS A 335 -4.29 -0.65 -16.07
C LYS A 335 -4.03 -0.15 -14.65
N MET A 336 -4.21 1.15 -14.40
CA MET A 336 -4.26 1.78 -13.07
C MET A 336 -5.16 3.03 -13.15
N PRO A 337 -6.45 2.93 -12.84
CA PRO A 337 -7.34 4.08 -12.74
C PRO A 337 -6.81 5.11 -11.73
N ARG A 338 -6.95 6.40 -12.04
CA ARG A 338 -6.52 7.48 -11.13
C ARG A 338 -7.28 7.48 -9.81
N GLU A 339 -8.48 6.92 -9.80
CA GLU A 339 -9.29 6.71 -8.59
C GLU A 339 -8.67 5.66 -7.68
N GLU A 340 -8.18 4.55 -8.22
CA GLU A 340 -7.47 3.52 -7.45
C GLU A 340 -6.21 4.11 -6.80
N GLN A 341 -5.41 4.86 -7.58
CA GLN A 341 -4.25 5.58 -7.05
C GLN A 341 -4.62 6.52 -5.89
N PHE A 342 -5.72 7.27 -6.00
CA PHE A 342 -6.20 8.12 -4.91
C PHE A 342 -6.48 7.31 -3.65
N ILE A 343 -7.21 6.21 -3.78
CA ILE A 343 -7.63 5.39 -2.64
C ILE A 343 -6.41 4.77 -1.98
N GLU A 344 -5.53 4.13 -2.73
CA GLU A 344 -4.37 3.43 -2.20
C GLU A 344 -3.35 4.37 -1.56
N TRP A 345 -3.05 5.50 -2.21
CA TRP A 345 -2.10 6.48 -1.64
C TRP A 345 -2.65 7.14 -0.38
N ARG A 346 -3.98 7.34 -0.31
CA ARG A 346 -4.62 7.78 0.93
C ARG A 346 -4.49 6.71 2.02
N VAL A 347 -4.73 5.44 1.69
CA VAL A 347 -4.61 4.34 2.65
C VAL A 347 -3.18 4.22 3.18
N LEU A 348 -2.18 4.32 2.29
CA LEU A 348 -0.77 4.36 2.68
C LEU A 348 -0.45 5.56 3.59
N ALA A 349 -0.93 6.76 3.25
CA ALA A 349 -0.71 7.96 4.07
C ALA A 349 -1.31 7.81 5.48
N GLU A 350 -2.54 7.30 5.60
CA GLU A 350 -3.18 7.04 6.89
C GLU A 350 -2.44 5.96 7.69
N GLY A 351 -1.97 4.88 7.05
CA GLY A 351 -1.18 3.85 7.70
C GLY A 351 0.16 4.38 8.24
N LEU A 352 0.86 5.20 7.46
CA LEU A 352 2.09 5.85 7.89
C LEU A 352 1.86 6.90 8.98
N ARG A 353 0.72 7.61 8.97
CA ARG A 353 0.32 8.52 10.05
C ARG A 353 0.19 7.77 11.37
N VAL A 354 -0.55 6.65 11.38
CA VAL A 354 -0.71 5.82 12.59
C VAL A 354 0.64 5.29 13.05
N GLN A 355 1.46 4.76 12.13
CA GLN A 355 2.80 4.26 12.47
C GLN A 355 3.70 5.33 13.09
N PHE A 356 3.67 6.56 12.55
CA PHE A 356 4.44 7.68 13.05
C PHE A 356 4.05 8.02 14.50
N PHE A 357 2.75 8.16 14.78
CA PHE A 357 2.28 8.49 16.12
C PHE A 357 2.40 7.35 17.12
N TRP A 358 2.31 6.09 16.67
CA TRP A 358 2.64 4.93 17.49
C TRP A 358 4.11 4.93 17.90
N GLY A 359 5.02 5.19 16.96
CA GLY A 359 6.45 5.35 17.26
C GLY A 359 6.72 6.49 18.23
N ALA A 360 6.04 7.63 18.08
CA ALA A 360 6.13 8.77 18.98
C ALA A 360 5.55 8.49 20.38
N ALA A 361 4.55 7.62 20.48
CA ALA A 361 3.98 7.15 21.73
C ALA A 361 4.82 6.05 22.40
N GLY A 362 5.92 5.60 21.78
CA GLY A 362 6.75 4.51 22.28
C GLY A 362 6.17 3.11 22.05
N LEU A 363 5.15 2.98 21.18
CA LEU A 363 4.57 1.70 20.81
C LEU A 363 5.48 1.01 19.78
N LYS A 364 5.81 -0.26 20.03
CA LYS A 364 6.64 -1.09 19.14
C LYS A 364 5.82 -1.83 18.06
N HIS A 365 4.53 -1.55 17.97
CA HIS A 365 3.63 -2.19 17.03
C HIS A 365 3.86 -1.68 15.60
N VAL A 366 3.61 -2.56 14.62
CA VAL A 366 3.67 -2.21 13.20
C VAL A 366 2.26 -2.08 12.66
N ALA A 367 1.90 -0.90 12.14
CA ALA A 367 0.55 -0.56 11.69
C ALA A 367 -0.01 -1.55 10.66
N SER A 368 0.83 -2.07 9.76
CA SER A 368 0.44 -3.07 8.76
C SER A 368 -0.19 -4.34 9.35
N ASP A 369 0.15 -4.68 10.59
CA ASP A 369 -0.26 -5.93 11.24
C ASP A 369 -1.67 -5.86 11.84
N TYR A 370 -2.28 -4.67 11.79
CA TYR A 370 -3.60 -4.38 12.34
C TYR A 370 -4.64 -4.14 11.25
N TYR A 371 -4.27 -4.25 9.97
CA TYR A 371 -5.24 -4.30 8.88
C TYR A 371 -6.02 -5.62 8.92
N ARG A 372 -7.34 -5.55 9.15
CA ARG A 372 -8.23 -6.71 9.05
C ARG A 372 -8.80 -6.76 7.63
N THR A 373 -8.15 -7.48 6.73
CA THR A 373 -8.75 -7.77 5.42
C THR A 373 -9.12 -9.24 5.33
N ASN A 374 -10.37 -9.50 4.98
CA ASN A 374 -10.85 -10.86 4.68
C ASN A 374 -10.42 -11.33 3.27
N ARG A 375 -9.68 -10.49 2.54
CA ARG A 375 -9.20 -10.71 1.18
C ARG A 375 -7.68 -10.58 1.14
N LEU A 376 -7.03 -11.71 0.83
CA LEU A 376 -5.61 -11.78 0.49
C LEU A 376 -5.35 -10.91 -0.75
N GLY A 377 -4.36 -10.02 -0.72
CA GLY A 377 -4.01 -9.17 -1.86
C GLY A 377 -4.47 -7.71 -1.77
N ASP A 378 -5.41 -7.39 -0.87
CA ASP A 378 -6.07 -6.08 -0.95
C ASP A 378 -5.20 -4.90 -0.47
N VAL A 379 -4.18 -5.17 0.35
CA VAL A 379 -3.31 -4.16 0.97
C VAL A 379 -1.84 -4.55 0.85
N ASP A 380 -1.51 -5.57 0.05
CA ASP A 380 -0.22 -6.26 0.15
C ASP A 380 0.98 -5.31 -0.04
N TRP A 381 0.95 -4.46 -1.08
CA TRP A 381 2.02 -3.50 -1.30
C TRP A 381 2.08 -2.39 -0.25
N ILE A 382 0.93 -1.93 0.24
CA ILE A 382 0.83 -0.89 1.28
C ILE A 382 1.39 -1.41 2.60
N SER A 383 0.96 -2.61 3.02
CA SER A 383 1.43 -3.27 4.23
C SER A 383 2.93 -3.52 4.17
N GLN A 384 3.42 -4.10 3.07
CA GLN A 384 4.86 -4.33 2.90
C GLN A 384 5.67 -3.03 2.86
N SER A 385 5.13 -1.97 2.24
CA SER A 385 5.77 -0.63 2.23
C SER A 385 5.95 -0.08 3.65
N ILE A 386 4.90 -0.12 4.48
CA ILE A 386 4.98 0.34 5.87
C ILE A 386 6.01 -0.48 6.65
N ARG A 387 6.01 -1.82 6.51
CA ARG A 387 6.99 -2.69 7.17
C ARG A 387 8.43 -2.38 6.77
N ASN A 388 8.67 -2.19 5.47
CA ASN A 388 10.01 -1.91 4.95
C ASN A 388 10.56 -0.57 5.48
N LEU A 389 9.69 0.43 5.65
CA LEU A 389 10.08 1.72 6.24
C LEU A 389 10.34 1.61 7.74
N VAL A 390 9.51 0.86 8.46
CA VAL A 390 9.65 0.67 9.91
C VAL A 390 10.88 -0.16 10.26
N MET A 391 11.28 -1.10 9.40
CA MET A 391 12.45 -1.96 9.60
C MET A 391 13.74 -1.19 9.91
N VAL A 392 13.90 0.01 9.35
CA VAL A 392 15.07 0.88 9.54
C VAL A 392 14.76 2.14 10.37
N THR A 393 13.54 2.25 10.89
CA THR A 393 13.12 3.39 11.72
C THR A 393 13.44 3.08 13.18
N GLU A 394 14.37 3.82 13.79
CA GLU A 394 14.66 3.68 15.21
C GLU A 394 13.52 4.26 16.06
N SER A 395 12.93 3.44 16.94
CA SER A 395 11.92 3.93 17.89
C SER A 395 12.53 4.98 18.82
N SER A 396 11.84 6.10 19.03
CA SER A 396 12.26 7.10 20.02
C SER A 396 12.31 6.46 21.41
N PRO A 397 13.41 6.59 22.16
CA PRO A 397 13.51 6.04 23.52
C PRO A 397 12.60 6.78 24.53
N GLN A 398 12.12 7.97 24.18
CA GLN A 398 11.23 8.76 25.02
C GLN A 398 9.86 8.87 24.35
N SER A 399 8.83 8.31 25.00
CA SER A 399 7.43 8.48 24.61
C SER A 399 6.93 9.86 25.03
N ASP A 400 6.22 10.54 24.14
CA ASP A 400 5.52 11.79 24.46
C ASP A 400 4.02 11.64 24.17
N VAL A 401 3.34 10.95 25.08
CA VAL A 401 1.90 10.69 25.00
C VAL A 401 1.09 11.98 24.98
N PHE A 402 1.56 13.03 25.68
CA PHE A 402 0.88 14.32 25.71
C PHE A 402 0.93 15.01 24.34
N TRP A 403 2.11 15.05 23.71
CA TRP A 403 2.25 15.60 22.37
C TRP A 403 1.45 14.79 21.35
N VAL A 404 1.51 13.46 21.38
CA VAL A 404 0.73 12.60 20.48
C VAL A 404 -0.77 12.89 20.61
N LYS A 405 -1.29 13.06 21.84
CA LYS A 405 -2.68 13.44 22.05
C LYS A 405 -3.03 14.76 21.35
N GLN A 406 -2.18 15.77 21.45
CA GLN A 406 -2.45 17.09 20.88
C GLN A 406 -2.29 17.10 19.35
N ALA A 407 -1.17 16.58 18.86
CA ALA A 407 -0.80 16.63 17.44
C ALA A 407 -1.58 15.63 16.58
N TRP A 408 -2.03 14.50 17.15
CA TRP A 408 -2.81 13.50 16.43
C TRP A 408 -4.27 13.52 16.84
N VAL A 409 -4.57 13.18 18.09
CA VAL A 409 -5.95 12.83 18.50
C VAL A 409 -6.86 14.06 18.46
N ALA A 410 -6.44 15.16 19.09
CA ALA A 410 -7.22 16.39 19.15
C ALA A 410 -7.31 17.08 17.79
N ASP A 411 -6.23 17.08 17.00
CA ASP A 411 -6.26 17.63 15.64
C ASP A 411 -7.19 16.83 14.71
N GLN A 412 -7.10 15.50 14.71
CA GLN A 412 -7.98 14.64 13.91
C GLN A 412 -9.45 14.78 14.33
N ALA A 413 -9.74 14.84 15.64
CA ALA A 413 -11.10 15.11 16.12
C ALA A 413 -11.68 16.41 15.56
N LYS A 414 -10.88 17.49 15.54
CA LYS A 414 -11.28 18.79 14.96
C LYS A 414 -11.43 18.72 13.45
N TYR A 415 -10.49 18.06 12.76
CA TYR A 415 -10.53 17.88 11.31
C TYR A 415 -11.80 17.15 10.88
N PHE A 416 -12.12 16.00 11.50
CA PHE A 416 -13.30 15.21 11.14
C PHE A 416 -14.60 15.96 11.41
N ASP A 417 -14.70 16.68 12.53
CA ASP A 417 -15.90 17.47 12.83
C ASP A 417 -16.10 18.61 11.82
N LYS A 418 -15.02 19.29 11.43
CA LYS A 418 -15.04 20.32 10.38
C LYS A 418 -15.39 19.74 9.02
N ALA A 419 -14.80 18.60 8.65
CA ALA A 419 -15.04 17.93 7.38
C ALA A 419 -16.49 17.43 7.26
N LYS A 420 -17.04 16.83 8.33
CA LYS A 420 -18.45 16.45 8.47
C LYS A 420 -19.37 17.65 8.23
N ASN A 421 -19.16 18.74 8.95
CA ASN A 421 -20.02 19.93 8.84
C ASN A 421 -19.94 20.58 7.44
N ARG A 422 -18.75 20.59 6.83
CA ARG A 422 -18.55 21.09 5.46
C ARG A 422 -19.35 20.27 4.45
N ASP A 423 -19.26 18.95 4.52
CA ASP A 423 -19.91 18.08 3.54
C ASP A 423 -21.42 17.99 3.78
N LEU A 424 -21.87 18.07 5.03
CA LEU A 424 -23.29 18.24 5.38
C LEU A 424 -23.88 19.54 4.81
N ALA A 425 -23.13 20.65 4.91
CA ALA A 425 -23.54 21.93 4.32
C ALA A 425 -23.68 21.81 2.80
N LYS A 426 -22.77 21.11 2.12
CA LYS A 426 -22.89 20.82 0.68
C LYS A 426 -24.11 19.98 0.36
N ILE A 427 -24.38 18.92 1.12
CA ILE A 427 -25.58 18.08 0.93
C ILE A 427 -26.84 18.93 1.00
N ASN A 428 -26.96 19.78 2.02
CA ASN A 428 -28.12 20.66 2.18
C ASN A 428 -28.25 21.67 1.03
N GLN A 429 -27.15 22.31 0.62
CA GLN A 429 -27.14 23.23 -0.52
C GLN A 429 -27.58 22.54 -1.81
N TRP A 430 -27.05 21.37 -2.11
CA TRP A 430 -27.38 20.63 -3.32
C TRP A 430 -28.78 20.02 -3.28
N ASN A 431 -29.25 19.49 -2.15
CA ASN A 431 -30.62 19.00 -2.01
C ASN A 431 -31.64 20.12 -2.22
N ASN A 432 -31.37 21.33 -1.69
CA ASN A 432 -32.20 22.49 -1.94
C ASN A 432 -32.19 22.88 -3.44
N ALA A 433 -31.03 22.88 -4.09
CA ALA A 433 -30.93 23.15 -5.52
C ALA A 433 -31.71 22.12 -6.36
N VAL A 434 -31.59 20.83 -6.04
CA VAL A 434 -32.34 19.74 -6.68
C VAL A 434 -33.84 19.96 -6.50
N LEU A 435 -34.31 20.20 -5.27
CA LEU A 435 -35.73 20.41 -4.98
C LEU A 435 -36.29 21.64 -5.72
N VAL A 436 -35.56 22.75 -5.73
CA VAL A 436 -35.97 23.97 -6.44
C VAL A 436 -36.02 23.74 -7.95
N THR A 437 -34.97 23.17 -8.55
CA THR A 437 -34.93 22.90 -10.00
C THR A 437 -35.99 21.90 -10.43
N PHE A 438 -36.26 20.87 -9.62
CA PHE A 438 -37.34 19.91 -9.85
C PHE A 438 -38.73 20.55 -9.73
N GLY A 439 -38.94 21.39 -8.71
CA GLY A 439 -40.19 22.14 -8.55
C GLY A 439 -40.44 23.11 -9.71
N CYS A 440 -39.40 23.84 -10.14
CA CYS A 440 -39.45 24.68 -11.32
C CYS A 440 -39.78 23.87 -12.57
N ALA A 441 -39.23 22.66 -12.74
CA ALA A 441 -39.55 21.79 -13.86
C ALA A 441 -41.04 21.41 -13.91
N ILE A 442 -41.62 21.06 -12.76
CA ILE A 442 -43.06 20.75 -12.65
C ILE A 442 -43.91 21.97 -13.04
N VAL A 443 -43.59 23.14 -12.47
CA VAL A 443 -44.32 24.38 -12.77
C VAL A 443 -44.21 24.72 -14.25
N MET A 444 -43.00 24.68 -14.82
CA MET A 444 -42.78 24.94 -16.25
C MET A 444 -43.50 23.93 -17.14
N THR A 445 -43.58 22.66 -16.74
CA THR A 445 -44.37 21.64 -17.45
C THR A 445 -45.85 21.99 -17.45
N PHE A 446 -46.40 22.38 -16.30
CA PHE A 446 -47.80 22.80 -16.19
C PHE A 446 -48.11 24.04 -17.04
N VAL A 447 -47.22 25.03 -17.00
CA VAL A 447 -47.35 26.25 -17.82
C VAL A 447 -47.26 25.91 -19.32
N THR A 448 -46.40 24.98 -19.71
CA THR A 448 -46.31 24.49 -21.09
C THR A 448 -47.58 23.77 -21.53
N LEU A 449 -48.16 22.92 -20.68
CA LEU A 449 -49.44 22.26 -20.93
C LEU A 449 -50.58 23.27 -21.08
N LEU A 450 -50.65 24.26 -20.19
CA LEU A 450 -51.67 25.31 -20.28
C LEU A 450 -51.50 26.15 -21.54
N ALA A 451 -50.26 26.46 -21.94
CA ALA A 451 -49.98 27.17 -23.16
C ALA A 451 -50.48 26.39 -24.40
N ASP A 452 -50.19 25.10 -24.46
CA ASP A 452 -50.68 24.19 -25.51
C ASP A 452 -52.22 24.15 -25.56
N LEU A 453 -52.88 24.00 -24.40
CA LEU A 453 -54.35 24.03 -24.28
C LEU A 453 -54.98 25.37 -24.71
N LEU A 454 -54.27 26.49 -24.51
CA LEU A 454 -54.70 27.82 -24.94
C LEU A 454 -54.37 28.11 -26.41
N GLY A 455 -53.76 27.16 -27.12
CA GLY A 455 -53.43 27.27 -28.54
C GLY A 455 -52.15 28.04 -28.84
N LEU A 456 -51.24 28.22 -27.87
CA LEU A 456 -49.88 28.69 -28.15
C LEU A 456 -49.12 27.57 -28.85
N ASP A 457 -48.58 27.84 -30.03
CA ASP A 457 -47.87 26.86 -30.86
C ASP A 457 -46.51 27.37 -31.32
N GLY A 458 -45.85 26.58 -32.17
CA GLY A 458 -44.59 26.97 -32.80
C GLY A 458 -43.41 27.14 -31.84
N LEU A 459 -42.59 28.17 -32.09
CA LEU A 459 -41.29 28.35 -31.43
C LEU A 459 -41.41 28.60 -29.92
N SER A 460 -42.41 29.36 -29.48
CA SER A 460 -42.62 29.66 -28.05
C SER A 460 -42.91 28.40 -27.25
N LEU A 461 -43.80 27.54 -27.74
CA LEU A 461 -44.13 26.29 -27.07
C LEU A 461 -42.91 25.37 -27.01
N ASN A 462 -42.15 25.25 -28.11
CA ASN A 462 -40.92 24.45 -28.16
C ASN A 462 -39.84 24.94 -27.20
N ILE A 463 -39.69 26.26 -27.02
CA ILE A 463 -38.76 26.83 -26.03
C ILE A 463 -39.22 26.50 -24.60
N MET A 464 -40.52 26.55 -24.33
CA MET A 464 -41.08 26.20 -23.02
C MET A 464 -40.86 24.71 -22.69
N VAL A 465 -41.10 23.82 -23.67
CA VAL A 465 -40.77 22.38 -23.57
C VAL A 465 -39.28 22.18 -23.29
N LEU A 466 -38.39 22.88 -24.01
CA LEU A 466 -36.94 22.81 -23.79
C LEU A 466 -36.56 23.23 -22.37
N ILE A 467 -37.08 24.37 -21.88
CA ILE A 467 -36.78 24.87 -20.52
C ILE A 467 -37.26 23.87 -19.47
N SER A 468 -38.46 23.32 -19.65
CA SER A 468 -39.02 22.30 -18.76
C SER A 468 -38.16 21.03 -18.74
N GLY A 469 -37.85 20.48 -19.92
CA GLY A 469 -37.02 19.27 -20.06
C GLY A 469 -35.62 19.47 -19.47
N MET A 470 -34.98 20.60 -19.75
CA MET A 470 -33.67 20.93 -19.20
C MET A 470 -33.69 21.09 -17.67
N SER A 471 -34.79 21.58 -17.09
CA SER A 471 -34.92 21.70 -15.64
C SER A 471 -34.92 20.31 -14.95
N PHE A 472 -35.61 19.33 -15.53
CA PHE A 472 -35.54 17.94 -15.06
C PHE A 472 -34.13 17.34 -15.23
N VAL A 473 -33.48 17.58 -16.37
CA VAL A 473 -32.13 17.09 -16.62
C VAL A 473 -31.13 17.67 -15.62
N VAL A 474 -31.19 18.97 -15.34
CA VAL A 474 -30.32 19.62 -14.34
C VAL A 474 -30.55 19.04 -12.95
N SER A 475 -31.81 18.84 -12.54
CA SER A 475 -32.14 18.22 -11.25
C SER A 475 -31.59 16.79 -11.15
N ALA A 476 -31.79 15.97 -12.19
CA ALA A 476 -31.33 14.59 -12.22
C ALA A 476 -29.80 14.49 -12.21
N LEU A 477 -29.11 15.29 -13.04
CA LEU A 477 -27.64 15.32 -13.07
C LEU A 477 -27.05 15.87 -11.78
N ALA A 478 -27.69 16.84 -11.12
CA ALA A 478 -27.26 17.32 -9.81
C ALA A 478 -27.33 16.21 -8.75
N LYS A 479 -28.43 15.43 -8.72
CA LYS A 479 -28.54 14.29 -7.79
C LYS A 479 -27.53 13.19 -8.11
N ALA A 480 -27.33 12.86 -9.39
CA ALA A 480 -26.31 11.89 -9.82
C ALA A 480 -24.89 12.35 -9.44
N PHE A 481 -24.58 13.63 -9.64
CA PHE A 481 -23.31 14.23 -9.24
C PHE A 481 -23.07 14.13 -7.73
N MET A 482 -24.07 14.43 -6.90
CA MET A 482 -23.96 14.26 -5.45
C MET A 482 -23.64 12.82 -5.06
N SER A 483 -24.32 11.85 -5.68
CA SER A 483 -24.09 10.42 -5.45
C SER A 483 -22.65 10.03 -5.81
N GLN A 484 -22.18 10.44 -7.00
CA GLN A 484 -20.81 10.17 -7.48
C GLN A 484 -19.73 10.80 -6.57
N MET A 485 -20.03 11.95 -5.97
CA MET A 485 -19.15 12.63 -5.02
C MET A 485 -19.12 11.97 -3.64
N GLY A 486 -20.06 11.07 -3.34
CA GLY A 486 -20.09 10.29 -2.10
C GLY A 486 -20.27 11.15 -0.85
N PHE A 487 -20.96 12.29 -0.93
CA PHE A 487 -21.06 13.20 0.22
C PHE A 487 -21.76 12.57 1.43
N GLU A 488 -22.83 11.81 1.23
CA GLU A 488 -23.56 11.13 2.30
C GLU A 488 -22.68 10.09 3.01
N GLU A 489 -21.95 9.28 2.24
CA GLU A 489 -20.99 8.31 2.76
C GLU A 489 -19.86 9.01 3.53
N ASN A 490 -19.30 10.09 2.98
CA ASN A 490 -18.25 10.87 3.63
C ASN A 490 -18.71 11.46 4.96
N VAL A 491 -19.92 12.02 5.03
CA VAL A 491 -20.48 12.56 6.29
C VAL A 491 -20.61 11.46 7.33
N SER A 492 -21.17 10.31 6.97
CA SER A 492 -21.33 9.16 7.88
C SER A 492 -19.98 8.67 8.42
N ARG A 493 -18.96 8.59 7.56
CA ARG A 493 -17.59 8.22 7.94
C ARG A 493 -16.96 9.24 8.88
N TYR A 494 -17.02 10.53 8.53
CA TYR A 494 -16.46 11.59 9.37
C TYR A 494 -17.17 11.71 10.71
N GLU A 495 -18.47 11.44 10.77
CA GLU A 495 -19.24 11.40 12.02
C GLU A 495 -18.76 10.29 12.94
N ARG A 496 -18.64 9.05 12.45
CA ARG A 496 -18.09 7.93 13.23
C ARG A 496 -16.67 8.21 13.71
N ALA A 497 -15.80 8.67 12.82
CA ALA A 497 -14.42 8.99 13.16
C ALA A 497 -14.33 10.12 14.20
N ALA A 498 -15.09 11.21 14.04
CA ALA A 498 -15.12 12.30 15.01
C ALA A 498 -15.59 11.83 16.40
N ALA A 499 -16.58 10.94 16.47
CA ALA A 499 -17.07 10.40 17.73
C ALA A 499 -16.00 9.56 18.45
N ILE A 500 -15.34 8.64 17.74
CA ILE A 500 -14.27 7.79 18.29
C ILE A 500 -13.09 8.63 18.76
N PHE A 501 -12.61 9.58 17.94
CA PHE A 501 -11.47 10.43 18.29
C PHE A 501 -11.78 11.37 19.47
N LYS A 502 -12.98 11.98 19.53
CA LYS A 502 -13.40 12.81 20.69
C LYS A 502 -13.49 11.98 21.97
N TYR A 503 -14.02 10.76 21.90
CA TYR A 503 -14.08 9.87 23.05
C TYR A 503 -12.67 9.45 23.50
N ALA A 504 -11.80 9.07 22.57
CA ALA A 504 -10.42 8.71 22.86
C ALA A 504 -9.64 9.89 23.49
N GLU A 505 -9.80 11.11 22.98
CA GLU A 505 -9.18 12.31 23.54
C GLU A 505 -9.53 12.50 25.03
N GLN A 506 -10.80 12.28 25.40
CA GLN A 506 -11.28 12.37 26.78
C GLN A 506 -10.65 11.28 27.67
N GLN A 507 -10.65 10.02 27.20
CA GLN A 507 -10.08 8.91 27.99
C GLN A 507 -8.58 9.03 28.15
N ILE A 508 -7.86 9.41 27.10
CA ILE A 508 -6.41 9.65 27.15
C ILE A 508 -6.11 10.80 28.09
N SER A 509 -6.89 11.89 28.05
CA SER A 509 -6.73 13.00 29.00
C SER A 509 -6.91 12.59 30.46
N ARG A 510 -7.87 11.68 30.73
CA ARG A 510 -8.07 11.12 32.08
C ARG A 510 -6.89 10.24 32.50
N ALA A 511 -6.40 9.37 31.62
CA ALA A 511 -5.25 8.51 31.90
C ALA A 511 -3.98 9.32 32.19
N ILE A 512 -3.71 10.36 31.39
CA ILE A 512 -2.59 11.30 31.62
C ILE A 512 -2.76 12.03 32.97
N ALA A 513 -3.96 12.53 33.27
CA ALA A 513 -4.21 13.22 34.54
C ALA A 513 -4.03 12.33 35.78
N GLN A 514 -4.19 11.02 35.62
CA GLN A 514 -3.96 10.01 36.65
C GLN A 514 -2.50 9.51 36.70
N GLY A 515 -1.63 9.99 35.81
CA GLY A 515 -0.25 9.50 35.68
C GLY A 515 -0.16 8.05 35.17
N ASN A 516 -1.19 7.56 34.48
CA ASN A 516 -1.24 6.20 33.94
C ASN A 516 -0.88 6.18 32.45
N ASP A 517 0.41 6.33 32.16
CA ASP A 517 0.93 6.37 30.79
C ASP A 517 0.70 5.07 30.03
N SER A 518 0.73 3.91 30.71
CA SER A 518 0.46 2.60 30.11
C SER A 518 -0.97 2.51 29.57
N MET A 519 -1.96 2.98 30.34
CA MET A 519 -3.34 3.05 29.87
C MET A 519 -3.49 4.02 28.69
N ALA A 520 -2.79 5.15 28.72
CA ALA A 520 -2.82 6.12 27.63
C ALA A 520 -2.20 5.54 26.34
N GLN A 521 -1.12 4.77 26.44
CA GLN A 521 -0.52 4.04 25.33
C GLN A 521 -1.47 2.97 24.76
N GLU A 522 -2.14 2.19 25.61
CA GLU A 522 -3.12 1.19 25.14
C GLU A 522 -4.31 1.87 24.44
N LEU A 523 -4.80 2.99 24.96
CA LEU A 523 -5.84 3.78 24.29
C LEU A 523 -5.40 4.30 22.92
N LEU A 524 -4.15 4.75 22.78
CA LEU A 524 -3.57 5.20 21.50
C LEU A 524 -3.40 4.04 20.50
N LYS A 525 -3.02 2.86 20.99
CA LYS A 525 -2.96 1.64 20.20
C LYS A 525 -4.36 1.25 19.71
N THR A 526 -5.36 1.18 20.60
CA THR A 526 -6.75 0.87 20.22
C THR A 526 -7.29 1.88 19.22
N LEU A 527 -7.07 3.17 19.43
CA LEU A 527 -7.49 4.23 18.50
C LEU A 527 -6.85 4.05 17.12
N GLY A 528 -5.54 3.78 17.07
CA GLY A 528 -4.83 3.52 15.82
C GLY A 528 -5.36 2.28 15.10
N TRP A 529 -5.69 1.23 15.86
CA TRP A 529 -6.28 0.02 15.31
C TRP A 529 -7.65 0.30 14.66
N GLU A 530 -8.53 1.01 15.34
CA GLU A 530 -9.83 1.42 14.78
C GLU A 530 -9.67 2.29 13.51
N ALA A 531 -8.69 3.20 13.51
CA ALA A 531 -8.39 4.03 12.33
C ALA A 531 -7.92 3.18 11.13
N LEU A 532 -7.02 2.22 11.36
CA LEU A 532 -6.53 1.30 10.33
C LEU A 532 -7.64 0.38 9.81
N TYR A 533 -8.56 -0.04 10.68
CA TYR A 533 -9.72 -0.84 10.32
C TYR A 533 -10.67 -0.08 9.38
N GLU A 534 -11.09 1.14 9.75
CA GLU A 534 -11.95 1.98 8.90
C GLU A 534 -11.26 2.30 7.55
N ASN A 535 -9.94 2.46 7.56
CA ASN A 535 -9.14 2.72 6.36
C ASN A 535 -9.12 1.50 5.40
N ALA A 536 -8.88 0.29 5.92
CA ALA A 536 -8.95 -0.94 5.12
C ALA A 536 -10.37 -1.25 4.63
N ALA A 537 -11.40 -1.02 5.46
CA ALA A 537 -12.79 -1.20 5.07
C ALA A 537 -13.16 -0.27 3.90
N TRP A 538 -12.68 0.98 3.93
CA TRP A 538 -12.88 1.92 2.84
C TRP A 538 -12.19 1.49 1.53
N LEU A 539 -10.95 0.98 1.60
CA LEU A 539 -10.27 0.44 0.42
C LEU A 539 -11.06 -0.73 -0.19
N GLN A 540 -11.49 -1.67 0.64
CA GLN A 540 -12.24 -2.86 0.21
C GLN A 540 -13.58 -2.49 -0.44
N MET A 541 -14.30 -1.52 0.13
CA MET A 541 -15.55 -1.01 -0.44
C MET A 541 -15.33 -0.43 -1.83
N ASN A 542 -14.30 0.41 -2.01
CA ASN A 542 -14.05 1.03 -3.31
C ASN A 542 -13.56 0.04 -4.36
N ARG A 543 -12.71 -0.93 -3.98
CA ARG A 543 -12.31 -2.03 -4.88
C ARG A 543 -13.51 -2.89 -5.29
N THR A 544 -14.47 -3.13 -4.39
CA THR A 544 -15.70 -3.89 -4.71
C THR A 544 -16.61 -3.10 -5.66
N ASN A 545 -16.79 -1.80 -5.42
CA ASN A 545 -17.63 -0.94 -6.27
C ASN A 545 -17.08 -0.79 -7.70
N GLN A 546 -15.77 -0.97 -7.94
CA GLN A 546 -15.20 -1.01 -9.30
C GLN A 546 -15.76 -2.16 -10.15
N PHE A 547 -16.13 -3.29 -9.53
CA PHE A 547 -16.70 -4.44 -10.24
C PHE A 547 -18.19 -4.25 -10.60
N GLU A 548 -18.90 -3.32 -9.95
CA GLU A 548 -20.31 -3.04 -10.21
C GLU A 548 -20.54 -2.02 -11.33
N VAL A 549 -19.51 -1.31 -11.80
CA VAL A 549 -19.58 -0.47 -13.01
C VAL A 549 -19.43 -1.32 -14.30
N ASN A 550 -20.14 -2.45 -14.33
CA ASN A 550 -20.57 -3.10 -15.54
C ASN A 550 -21.82 -2.37 -16.01
N ILE A 551 -21.59 -1.42 -16.92
CA ILE A 551 -22.63 -0.71 -17.65
C ILE A 551 -23.53 -1.78 -18.30
N ALA A 552 -24.72 -1.96 -17.73
CA ALA A 552 -25.87 -2.48 -18.44
C ALA A 552 -26.42 -1.37 -19.35
#